data_AF-A0A522WDF2-F1
#
_entry.id   AF-A0A522WDF2-F1
#
_cell.length_a   1.000
_cell.length_b   1.000
_cell.length_c   1.000
_cell.angle_alpha   90.00
_cell.angle_beta   90.00
_cell.angle_gamma   90.00
#
_symmetry.space_group_name_H-M   'P 1'
#
loop_
_entity.id
_entity.type
_entity.pdbx_description
1 polymer ?
#
loop_
_entity_poly.entity_id
_entity_poly.type
_entity_poly.pdbx_seq_one_letter_code
_entity_poly.pdbx_strand_id
1 'polypeptide(L)'
;MKKQGFTLIELVMVIVIIGILAAVAIPRFANLRSDAQQAACDGNVGAIRGAIAAFYAKTAVSPTWTDQEDAASGFPRAITASTFLNCFIMGGALPACPASGAIYAGDYTASTGVITDHNH
;
A
#
# COMPACT_ATOMS: atom_id res chain seq x y z
N MET A 1 -21.01 56.43 -5.52
CA MET A 1 -20.03 55.33 -5.67
C MET A 1 -20.50 54.44 -6.81
N LYS A 2 -19.79 54.41 -7.96
CA LYS A 2 -20.14 53.52 -9.08
C LYS A 2 -19.74 52.09 -8.68
N LYS A 3 -20.72 51.21 -8.45
CA LYS A 3 -20.46 49.77 -8.38
C LYS A 3 -20.12 49.30 -9.79
N GLN A 4 -18.87 48.87 -10.01
CA GLN A 4 -18.50 48.09 -11.18
C GLN A 4 -19.10 46.69 -10.99
N GLY A 5 -20.18 46.40 -11.71
CA GLY A 5 -20.73 45.04 -11.80
C GLY A 5 -19.87 44.21 -12.74
N PHE A 6 -19.62 42.95 -12.37
CA PHE A 6 -19.04 41.96 -13.28
C PHE A 6 -19.90 41.85 -14.54
N THR A 7 -19.24 41.73 -15.69
CA THR A 7 -19.98 41.54 -16.94
C THR A 7 -20.45 40.08 -17.06
N LEU A 8 -21.63 39.86 -17.63
CA LEU A 8 -22.14 38.49 -17.86
C LEU A 8 -21.16 37.66 -18.70
N ILE A 9 -20.49 38.29 -19.66
CA ILE A 9 -19.52 37.62 -20.53
C ILE A 9 -18.28 37.13 -19.77
N GLU A 10 -17.83 37.88 -18.76
CA GLU A 10 -16.68 37.54 -17.93
C GLU A 10 -16.97 36.31 -17.07
N LEU A 11 -18.19 36.20 -16.52
CA LEU A 11 -18.60 34.99 -15.81
C LEU A 11 -18.72 33.77 -16.75
N VAL A 12 -19.29 33.97 -17.94
CA VAL A 12 -19.49 32.88 -18.92
C VAL A 12 -18.16 32.36 -19.47
N MET A 13 -17.20 33.24 -19.78
CA MET A 13 -15.88 32.82 -20.28
C MET A 13 -15.13 31.97 -19.25
N VAL A 14 -15.22 32.29 -17.96
CA VAL A 14 -14.53 31.55 -16.89
C VAL A 14 -15.06 30.12 -16.77
N ILE A 15 -16.38 29.93 -16.75
CA ILE A 15 -16.96 28.58 -16.64
C ILE A 15 -16.66 27.72 -17.88
N VAL A 16 -16.54 28.33 -19.06
CA VAL A 16 -16.14 27.62 -20.29
C VAL A 16 -14.70 27.12 -20.18
N ILE A 17 -13.78 27.97 -19.73
CA ILE A 17 -12.36 27.59 -19.56
C ILE A 17 -12.23 26.48 -18.51
N ILE A 18 -12.88 26.63 -17.34
CA ILE A 18 -12.87 25.61 -16.29
C ILE A 18 -13.52 24.30 -16.80
N GLY A 19 -14.57 24.39 -17.61
CA GLY A 19 -15.21 23.22 -18.23
C GLY A 19 -14.26 22.42 -19.12
N ILE A 20 -13.48 23.09 -19.97
CA ILE A 20 -12.50 22.44 -20.85
C ILE A 20 -11.38 21.79 -20.02
N LEU A 21 -10.84 22.53 -19.03
CA LEU A 21 -9.78 22.01 -18.16
C LEU A 21 -10.25 20.79 -17.36
N ALA A 22 -11.48 20.83 -16.82
CA ALA A 22 -12.06 19.72 -16.08
C ALA A 22 -12.25 18.48 -16.97
N ALA A 23 -12.75 18.65 -18.21
CA ALA A 23 -12.99 17.55 -19.14
C ALA A 23 -11.73 16.73 -19.43
N VAL A 24 -10.56 17.38 -19.54
CA VAL A 24 -9.28 16.69 -19.77
C VAL A 24 -8.59 16.23 -18.48
N ALA A 25 -8.75 16.96 -17.38
CA ALA A 25 -8.06 16.67 -16.12
C ALA A 25 -8.68 15.49 -15.36
N ILE A 26 -10.01 15.36 -15.33
CA ILE A 26 -10.73 14.32 -14.59
C ILE A 26 -10.29 12.89 -14.97
N PRO A 27 -10.29 12.49 -16.26
CA PRO A 27 -9.91 11.11 -16.62
C PRO A 27 -8.45 10.82 -16.28
N ARG A 28 -7.55 11.80 -16.45
CA ARG A 28 -6.13 11.64 -16.07
C ARG A 28 -5.95 11.50 -14.57
N PHE A 29 -6.64 12.31 -13.79
CA PHE A 29 -6.58 12.24 -12.33
C PHE A 29 -7.11 10.90 -11.80
N ALA A 30 -8.18 10.37 -12.39
CA ALA A 30 -8.71 9.06 -12.01
C ALA A 30 -7.69 7.93 -12.24
N ASN A 31 -7.03 7.91 -13.40
CA ASN A 31 -5.99 6.92 -13.70
C ASN A 31 -4.78 7.07 -12.75
N LEU A 32 -4.26 8.29 -12.58
CA LEU A 32 -3.15 8.56 -11.67
C LEU A 32 -3.45 8.12 -10.24
N ARG A 33 -4.70 8.30 -9.78
CA ARG A 33 -5.12 7.84 -8.46
C ARG A 33 -5.08 6.32 -8.35
N SER A 34 -5.57 5.60 -9.35
CA SER A 34 -5.52 4.13 -9.41
C SER A 34 -4.08 3.63 -9.40
N ASP A 35 -3.23 4.20 -10.25
CA ASP A 35 -1.82 3.83 -10.37
C ASP A 35 -1.07 4.10 -9.06
N ALA A 36 -1.35 5.24 -8.41
CA ALA A 36 -0.76 5.58 -7.11
C ALA A 36 -1.19 4.61 -6.01
N GLN A 37 -2.46 4.15 -6.03
CA GLN A 37 -2.94 3.16 -5.08
C GLN A 37 -2.26 1.80 -5.29
N GLN A 38 -2.08 1.36 -6.53
CA GLN A 38 -1.37 0.12 -6.86
C GLN A 38 0.11 0.20 -6.45
N ALA A 39 0.81 1.28 -6.81
CA ALA A 39 2.20 1.48 -6.39
C ALA A 39 2.37 1.50 -4.86
N ALA A 40 1.39 2.02 -4.13
CA ALA A 40 1.38 1.95 -2.67
C ALA A 40 1.18 0.50 -2.16
N CYS A 41 0.36 -0.31 -2.83
CA CYS A 41 0.22 -1.73 -2.52
C CYS A 41 1.54 -2.47 -2.72
N ASP A 42 2.24 -2.22 -3.82
CA ASP A 42 3.55 -2.83 -4.11
C ASP A 42 4.60 -2.41 -3.08
N GLY A 43 4.58 -1.14 -2.68
CA GLY A 43 5.43 -0.60 -1.61
C GLY A 43 5.22 -1.32 -0.28
N ASN A 44 3.97 -1.59 0.08
CA ASN A 44 3.63 -2.37 1.27
C ASN A 44 4.16 -3.82 1.16
N VAL A 45 3.99 -4.49 0.01
CA VAL A 45 4.54 -5.84 -0.21
C VAL A 45 6.06 -5.83 -0.07
N GLY A 46 6.74 -4.81 -0.62
CA GLY A 46 8.17 -4.62 -0.48
C GLY A 46 8.61 -4.47 0.99
N ALA A 47 7.87 -3.70 1.78
CA ALA A 47 8.13 -3.56 3.21
C ALA A 47 7.95 -4.91 3.95
N ILE A 48 6.90 -5.67 3.62
CA ILE A 48 6.65 -7.00 4.21
C ILE A 48 7.77 -7.98 3.82
N ARG A 49 8.24 -7.96 2.57
CA ARG A 49 9.40 -8.77 2.14
C ARG A 49 10.65 -8.45 2.94
N GLY A 50 10.92 -7.16 3.18
CA GLY A 50 12.02 -6.72 4.04
C GLY A 50 11.89 -7.25 5.47
N ALA A 51 10.69 -7.20 6.03
CA ALA A 51 10.40 -7.75 7.35
C ALA A 51 10.57 -9.28 7.42
N ILE A 52 10.12 -10.02 6.41
CA ILE A 52 10.34 -11.48 6.31
C ILE A 52 11.83 -11.81 6.21
N ALA A 53 12.59 -11.06 5.41
CA ALA A 53 14.04 -11.24 5.29
C ALA A 53 14.75 -10.96 6.62
N ALA A 54 14.32 -9.93 7.36
CA ALA A 54 14.84 -9.64 8.69
C ALA A 54 14.49 -10.74 9.70
N PHE A 55 13.28 -11.30 9.63
CA PHE A 55 12.89 -12.46 10.43
C PHE A 55 13.81 -13.65 10.14
N TYR A 56 14.01 -13.99 8.86
CA TYR A 56 14.88 -15.08 8.45
C TYR A 56 16.32 -14.91 8.96
N ALA A 57 16.88 -13.70 8.81
CA ALA A 57 18.22 -13.39 9.31
C ALA A 57 18.33 -13.55 10.84
N LYS A 58 17.30 -13.11 11.58
CA LYS A 58 17.27 -13.24 13.04
C LYS A 58 17.19 -14.71 13.47
N THR A 59 16.32 -15.49 12.84
CA THR A 59 16.17 -16.93 13.13
C THR A 59 17.46 -17.69 12.83
N ALA A 60 18.16 -17.34 11.76
CA ALA A 60 19.44 -17.95 11.40
C ALA A 60 20.55 -17.72 12.45
N VAL A 61 20.58 -16.55 13.08
CA VAL A 61 21.57 -16.22 14.12
C VAL A 61 21.11 -16.67 15.50
N SER A 62 19.81 -16.77 15.72
CA SER A 62 19.24 -17.02 17.04
C SER A 62 17.90 -17.76 16.97
N PRO A 63 17.94 -19.10 16.80
CA PRO A 63 16.75 -19.92 16.58
C PRO A 63 15.86 -20.08 17.82
N THR A 64 16.34 -19.73 19.01
CA THR A 64 15.58 -19.83 20.27
C THR A 64 14.58 -18.69 20.49
N TRP A 65 14.55 -17.68 19.62
CA TRP A 65 13.71 -16.48 19.75
C TRP A 65 12.39 -16.58 18.98
N THR A 66 12.22 -17.68 18.26
CA THR A 66 11.02 -18.01 17.49
C THR A 66 10.37 -19.26 18.06
N ASP A 67 9.10 -19.48 17.74
CA ASP A 67 8.46 -20.73 18.10
C ASP A 67 9.15 -21.90 17.38
N GLN A 68 9.07 -23.10 17.96
CA GLN A 68 9.78 -24.29 17.47
C GLN A 68 9.45 -24.65 16.00
N GLU A 69 8.26 -24.25 15.54
CA GLU A 69 7.80 -24.46 14.15
C GLU A 69 8.46 -23.49 13.16
N ASP A 70 8.67 -22.22 13.55
CA ASP A 70 9.30 -21.20 12.71
C ASP A 70 10.81 -21.46 12.54
N ALA A 71 11.42 -22.11 13.53
CA ALA A 71 12.82 -22.52 13.46
C ALA A 71 13.09 -23.58 12.38
N ALA A 72 12.07 -24.36 11.98
CA ALA A 72 12.21 -25.41 10.98
C ALA A 72 12.21 -24.89 9.54
N SER A 73 11.38 -23.87 9.23
CA SER A 73 11.33 -23.24 7.90
C SER A 73 12.27 -22.04 7.78
N GLY A 74 12.66 -21.41 8.90
CA GLY A 74 13.39 -20.14 8.93
C GLY A 74 12.53 -18.92 8.61
N PHE A 75 11.26 -19.12 8.22
CA PHE A 75 10.31 -18.08 7.85
C PHE A 75 9.12 -18.08 8.81
N PRO A 76 8.42 -16.94 9.01
CA PRO A 76 7.28 -16.92 9.92
C PRO A 76 6.17 -17.86 9.42
N ARG A 77 5.52 -18.62 10.31
CA ARG A 77 4.37 -19.48 9.94
C ARG A 77 3.22 -18.70 9.28
N ALA A 78 3.07 -17.44 9.68
CA ALA A 78 2.11 -16.49 9.14
C ALA A 78 2.65 -15.09 9.35
N ILE A 79 2.53 -14.23 8.35
CA ILE A 79 2.85 -12.80 8.48
C ILE A 79 1.85 -12.04 9.37
N THR A 80 0.79 -12.69 9.83
CA THR A 80 -0.16 -12.20 10.83
C THR A 80 0.16 -12.67 12.24
N ALA A 81 1.17 -13.52 12.43
CA ALA A 81 1.58 -13.98 13.75
C ALA A 81 2.08 -12.81 14.59
N SER A 82 1.67 -12.75 15.87
CA SER A 82 2.08 -11.69 16.80
C SER A 82 3.59 -11.62 16.99
N THR A 83 4.29 -12.75 16.95
CA THR A 83 5.76 -12.84 16.99
C THR A 83 6.42 -12.08 15.83
N PHE A 84 5.83 -12.16 14.64
CA PHE A 84 6.29 -11.43 13.47
C PHE A 84 5.89 -9.95 13.55
N LEU A 85 4.59 -9.69 13.73
CA LEU A 85 4.03 -8.33 13.70
C LEU A 85 4.68 -7.42 14.74
N ASN A 86 4.78 -7.86 16.00
CA ASN A 86 5.29 -7.00 17.07
C ASN A 86 6.80 -6.74 16.97
N CYS A 87 7.55 -7.58 16.25
CA CYS A 87 9.01 -7.49 16.18
C CYS A 87 9.50 -6.89 14.86
N PHE A 88 8.72 -7.01 13.77
CA PHE A 88 9.19 -6.66 12.43
C PHE A 88 8.27 -5.69 11.69
N ILE A 89 7.06 -5.42 12.20
CA ILE A 89 6.13 -4.47 11.61
C ILE A 89 5.75 -3.41 12.65
N MET A 90 6.15 -2.16 12.42
CA MET A 90 5.78 -1.08 13.34
C MET A 90 4.26 -0.89 13.39
N GLY A 91 3.70 -0.88 14.60
CA GLY A 91 2.25 -0.80 14.82
C GLY A 91 1.54 -2.14 14.97
N GLY A 92 2.24 -3.27 14.80
CA GLY A 92 1.70 -4.60 15.13
C GLY A 92 0.56 -5.08 14.22
N ALA A 93 0.40 -4.49 13.04
CA ALA A 93 -0.59 -4.88 12.05
C ALA A 93 -0.05 -4.67 10.64
N LEU A 94 -0.46 -5.53 9.69
CA LEU A 94 -0.12 -5.36 8.28
C LEU A 94 -0.87 -4.16 7.70
N PRO A 95 -0.24 -3.34 6.87
CA PRO A 95 -0.97 -2.34 6.09
C PRO A 95 -1.95 -3.04 5.13
N ALA A 96 -3.09 -2.40 4.87
CA ALA A 96 -4.02 -2.83 3.84
C ALA A 96 -3.64 -2.19 2.49
N CYS A 97 -3.90 -2.89 1.39
CA CYS A 97 -3.71 -2.36 0.04
C CYS A 97 -4.70 -1.21 -0.22
N PRO A 98 -4.25 0.03 -0.54
CA PRO A 98 -5.16 1.15 -0.78
C PRO A 98 -6.10 0.99 -1.98
N ALA A 99 -5.81 0.06 -2.90
CA ALA A 99 -6.64 -0.22 -4.07
C ALA A 99 -7.78 -1.21 -3.78
N SER A 100 -7.51 -2.30 -3.04
CA SER A 100 -8.47 -3.39 -2.79
C SER A 100 -9.04 -3.42 -1.36
N GLY A 101 -8.36 -2.77 -0.41
CA GLY A 101 -8.63 -2.89 1.03
C GLY A 101 -8.22 -4.23 1.64
N ALA A 102 -7.65 -5.14 0.85
CA ALA A 102 -7.24 -6.45 1.33
C ALA A 102 -5.92 -6.39 2.11
N ILE A 103 -5.74 -7.40 2.95
CA ILE A 103 -4.51 -7.67 3.70
C ILE A 103 -3.78 -8.85 3.05
N TYR A 104 -2.47 -8.71 2.91
CA TYR A 104 -1.58 -9.63 2.18
C TYR A 104 -1.42 -11.03 2.78
N ALA A 105 -2.23 -11.39 3.78
CA ALA A 105 -2.09 -12.63 4.54
C ALA A 105 -2.35 -13.88 3.71
N GLY A 106 -3.24 -13.80 2.71
CA GLY A 106 -3.55 -14.90 1.79
C GLY A 106 -2.48 -15.11 0.70
N ASP A 107 -1.61 -14.12 0.49
CA ASP A 107 -0.59 -14.10 -0.57
C ASP A 107 0.77 -14.64 -0.09
N TYR A 108 0.85 -15.06 1.18
CA TYR A 108 2.08 -15.48 1.84
C TYR A 108 2.23 -17.01 1.92
N THR A 109 3.39 -17.52 1.52
CA THR A 109 3.75 -18.95 1.59
C THR A 109 4.83 -19.17 2.66
N ALA A 110 4.44 -19.78 3.79
CA ALA A 110 5.33 -19.98 4.94
C ALA A 110 6.52 -20.93 4.69
N SER A 111 6.41 -21.86 3.74
CA SER A 111 7.50 -22.79 3.43
C SER A 111 8.63 -22.15 2.62
N THR A 112 8.36 -21.05 1.92
CA THR A 112 9.32 -20.37 1.05
C THR A 112 9.60 -18.93 1.48
N GLY A 113 8.81 -18.37 2.40
CA GLY A 113 8.89 -16.96 2.80
C GLY A 113 8.45 -16.00 1.69
N VAL A 114 7.86 -16.52 0.60
CA VAL A 114 7.45 -15.70 -0.54
C VAL A 114 6.08 -15.10 -0.26
N ILE A 115 5.99 -13.80 -0.50
CA ILE A 115 4.72 -13.07 -0.63
C ILE A 115 4.53 -12.72 -2.10
N THR A 116 3.47 -13.27 -2.69
CA THR A 116 3.06 -12.90 -4.05
C THR A 116 2.47 -11.50 -4.04
N ASP A 117 2.55 -10.83 -5.18
CA ASP A 117 1.90 -9.54 -5.34
C ASP A 117 0.39 -9.69 -5.16
N HIS A 118 -0.22 -8.71 -4.49
CA HIS A 118 -1.65 -8.69 -4.30
C HIS A 118 -2.30 -8.27 -5.62
N ASN A 119 -2.78 -9.26 -6.38
CA ASN A 119 -3.45 -9.15 -7.69
C ASN A 119 -2.59 -8.74 -8.88
N HIS A 120 -1.48 -9.47 -9.13
CA HIS A 120 -0.96 -9.69 -10.48
C HIS A 120 -0.60 -11.17 -10.69
#